data_AF-A0A7Y2PKV6-F1
#
_entry.id   AF-A0A7Y2PKV6-F1
#
_cell.length_a   1.000
_cell.length_b   1.000
_cell.length_c   1.000
_cell.angle_alpha   90.00
_cell.angle_beta   90.00
_cell.angle_gamma   90.00
#
_symmetry.space_group_name_H-M   'P 1'
#
loop_
_entity.id
_entity.type
_entity.pdbx_description
1 polymer ?
#
loop_
_entity_poly.entity_id
_entity_poly.type
_entity_poly.pdbx_seq_one_letter_code
_entity_poly.pdbx_strand_id
1 'polypeptide(L)' 'MLDIQDMLVRRGSGAQAHSVRLPALQVKAGEILAITGESGCGKSTLLEAIGLLLMPVELG' A
#
# COMPACT_ATOMS: atom_id res chain seq x y z
N MET A 1 -5.41 14.83 5.77
CA MET A 1 -4.07 14.66 5.19
C MET A 1 -3.68 13.22 5.45
N LEU A 2 -3.29 12.50 4.40
CA LEU A 2 -2.72 11.16 4.51
C LEU A 2 -1.20 11.31 4.48
N ASP A 3 -0.51 10.71 5.45
CA ASP A 3 0.95 10.66 5.49
C ASP A 3 1.33 9.23 5.88
N ILE A 4 2.10 8.58 5.01
CA ILE A 4 2.56 7.20 5.18
C ILE A 4 4.06 7.20 4.98
N GLN A 5 4.78 6.60 5.93
CA GLN A 5 6.22 6.39 5.86
C GLN A 5 6.52 4.90 6.01
N ASP A 6 7.43 4.40 5.18
CA ASP A 6 7.99 3.05 5.22
C ASP A 6 6.97 1.93 5.48
N MET A 7 5.88 1.91 4.69
CA MET A 7 4.86 0.88 4.81
C MET A 7 5.25 -0.39 4.04
N LEU A 8 5.21 -1.53 4.73
CA LEU A 8 5.29 -2.85 4.11
C LEU A 8 3.97 -3.60 4.32
N VAL A 9 3.39 -4.09 3.24
CA VAL A 9 2.16 -4.88 3.25
C VAL A 9 2.45 -6.24 2.67
N ARG A 10 1.96 -7.31 3.30
CA ARG A 10 2.07 -8.68 2.79
C ARG A 10 0.69 -9.29 2.61
N ARG A 11 0.41 -9.81 1.41
CA ARG A 11 -0.82 -10.52 1.07
C ARG A 11 -0.52 -12.00 0.83
N GLY A 12 -1.33 -12.87 1.42
CA GLY A 12 -1.16 -14.32 1.35
C GLY A 12 -0.14 -14.85 2.37
N SER A 13 0.13 -16.16 2.28
CA SER A 13 1.04 -16.88 3.18
C SER A 13 1.91 -17.87 2.40
N GLY A 14 3.05 -18.25 2.99
CA GLY A 14 3.98 -19.22 2.41
C GLY A 14 4.62 -18.74 1.09
N ALA A 15 4.89 -19.69 0.20
CA ALA A 15 5.61 -19.44 -1.06
C ALA A 15 4.86 -18.52 -2.04
N GLN A 16 3.57 -18.28 -1.83
CA GLN A 16 2.73 -17.43 -2.70
C GLN A 16 2.49 -16.04 -2.11
N ALA A 17 3.14 -15.70 -0.99
CA ALA A 17 2.98 -14.39 -0.39
C ALA A 17 3.60 -13.31 -1.28
N HIS A 18 2.86 -12.23 -1.52
CA HIS A 18 3.35 -11.06 -2.24
C HIS A 18 3.46 -9.87 -1.29
N SER A 19 4.55 -9.12 -1.42
CA SER A 19 4.82 -7.95 -0.59
C SER A 19 4.84 -6.68 -1.42
N VAL A 20 4.21 -5.62 -0.92
CA VAL A 20 4.20 -4.30 -1.52
C VAL A 20 4.82 -3.33 -0.52
N ARG A 21 5.83 -2.59 -0.96
CA ARG A 21 6.50 -1.57 -0.15
C ARG A 21 6.15 -0.18 -0.69
N LEU A 22 5.72 0.71 0.20
CA LEU A 22 5.48 2.12 -0.08
C LEU A 22 6.45 2.93 0.80
N PRO A 23 7.56 3.45 0.24
CA PRO A 23 8.56 4.18 1.02
C PRO A 23 8.00 5.46 1.65
N ALA A 24 7.23 6.24 0.88
CA ALA A 24 6.55 7.42 1.38
C ALA A 24 5.35 7.77 0.49
N LEU A 25 4.28 8.28 1.10
CA LEU A 25 3.16 8.90 0.40
C LEU A 25 2.57 10.02 1.25
N GLN A 26 2.43 11.19 0.66
CA GLN A 26 1.70 12.30 1.26
C GLN A 26 0.57 12.72 0.33
N VAL A 27 -0.63 12.86 0.89
CA VAL A 27 -1.82 13.32 0.17
C VAL A 27 -2.50 14.41 0.98
N LYS A 28 -2.58 15.60 0.40
CA LYS A 28 -3.22 16.76 1.01
C LYS A 28 -4.74 16.62 0.98
N ALA A 29 -5.43 17.37 1.84
CA ALA A 29 -6.88 17.41 1.80
C ALA A 29 -7.36 17.96 0.44
N GLY A 30 -8.27 17.23 -0.22
CA GLY A 30 -8.79 17.59 -1.55
C GLY A 30 -7.87 17.22 -2.72
N GLU A 31 -6.70 16.62 -2.47
CA GLU A 31 -5.81 16.15 -3.53
C GLU A 31 -6.28 14.79 -4.09
N ILE A 32 -6.16 14.63 -5.41
CA ILE A 32 -6.48 13.40 -6.11
C ILE A 32 -5.18 12.87 -6.73
N LEU A 33 -4.81 11.64 -6.40
CA LEU A 33 -3.65 10.95 -6.94
C LEU A 33 -4.08 9.65 -7.62
N ALA A 34 -3.40 9.30 -8.71
CA ALA A 34 -3.60 8.04 -9.41
C ALA A 34 -2.47 7.06 -9.10
N ILE A 35 -2.82 5.84 -8.68
CA ILE A 35 -1.88 4.73 -8.55
C ILE A 35 -1.96 3.89 -9.84
N THR A 36 -0.86 3.81 -10.59
CA THR A 36 -0.79 3.12 -11.88
C THR A 36 0.27 2.01 -11.86
N GLY A 37 0.24 1.14 -12.87
CA GLY A 37 1.16 -0.01 -13.00
C GLY A 37 0.49 -1.23 -13.63
N GLU A 38 1.29 -2.22 -14.00
CA GLU A 38 0.83 -3.46 -14.65
C GLU A 38 -0.13 -4.29 -13.78
N SER A 39 -0.94 -5.14 -14.41
CA SER A 39 -1.78 -6.07 -13.66
C SER A 39 -0.94 -6.97 -12.75
N GLY A 40 -1.37 -7.18 -11.50
CA GLY A 40 -0.64 -8.00 -10.53
C GLY A 40 0.50 -7.31 -9.76
N CYS A 41 0.86 -6.06 -10.07
CA CYS A 41 1.96 -5.36 -9.39
C CYS A 41 1.66 -4.88 -7.94
N GLY A 42 0.50 -5.23 -7.37
CA GLY A 42 0.17 -4.91 -5.98
C GLY A 42 -0.66 -3.63 -5.72
N LYS A 43 -1.20 -2.96 -6.76
CA LYS A 43 -2.02 -1.74 -6.60
C LYS A 43 -3.21 -1.90 -5.64
N SER A 44 -4.02 -2.95 -5.83
CA SER A 44 -5.18 -3.22 -4.97
C SER A 44 -4.74 -3.52 -3.54
N THR A 45 -3.69 -4.33 -3.36
CA THR A 45 -3.09 -4.62 -2.05
C THR A 45 -2.65 -3.35 -1.32
N LEU A 46 -2.03 -2.41 -2.04
CA LEU A 46 -1.64 -1.12 -1.48
C LEU A 46 -2.86 -0.28 -1.07
N LEU A 47 -3.87 -0.17 -1.95
CA LEU A 47 -5.09 0.59 -1.67
C LEU A 47 -5.89 0.00 -0.51
N GLU A 48 -5.95 -1.32 -0.38
CA GLU A 48 -6.60 -1.98 0.76
C GLU A 48 -5.87 -1.70 2.07
N ALA A 49 -4.54 -1.62 2.06
CA ALA A 49 -3.78 -1.25 3.26
C ALA A 49 -3.98 0.22 3.65
N ILE A 50 -3.95 1.13 2.68
CA ILE A 50 -4.27 2.56 2.89
C ILE A 50 -5.70 2.71 3.43
N GLY A 51 -6.64 1.92 2.91
CA GLY A 51 -8.03 1.88 3.35
C GLY A 51 -8.29 1.10 4.64
N LEU A 52 -7.24 0.65 5.34
CA LEU A 52 -7.30 -0.13 6.59
C LEU A 52 -8.07 -1.47 6.47
N LEU A 53 -8.20 -2.01 5.27
CA LEU A 53 -8.79 -3.33 4.99
C LEU A 53 -7.75 -4.45 5.08
N LEU A 54 -6.47 -4.10 5.03
CA LEU A 54 -5.36 -5.02 5.16
C LEU A 54 -4.30 -4.42 6.08
N MET A 55 -3.96 -5.10 7.17
CA MET A 55 -2.94 -4.59 8.08
C MET A 55 -1.55 -4.65 7.45
N PRO A 56 -0.75 -3.57 7.52
CA PRO A 56 0.65 -3.62 7.17
C PRO A 56 1.42 -4.48 8.17
N VAL A 57 2.50 -5.09 7.71
CA VAL A 57 3.48 -5.79 8.56
C VAL A 57 4.51 -4.83 9.16
N GLU A 58 4.74 -3.69 8.51
CA GLU A 58 5.61 -2.60 8.97
C GLU A 58 4.96 -1.27 8.59
N LEU A 59 4.98 -0.31 9.49
CA LEU A 59 4.55 1.07 9.25
C LEU A 59 5.40 1.99 10.15
N GLY A 60 6.16 2.89 9.52
CA GLY A 60 7.06 3.84 10.18
C GLY A 60 6.38 5.11 10.66
#